data_AF-A0A944J2V2-F1
#
_entry.id   AF-A0A944J2V2-F1
#
_cell.length_a   1.000
_cell.length_b   1.000
_cell.length_c   1.000
_cell.angle_alpha   90.00
_cell.angle_beta   90.00
_cell.angle_gamma   90.00
#
_symmetry.space_group_name_H-M   'P 1'
#
loop_
_entity.id
_entity.type
_entity.pdbx_description
1 polymer ?
#
loop_
_entity_poly.entity_id
_entity_poly.type
_entity_poly.pdbx_seq_one_letter_code
_entity_poly.pdbx_strand_id
1 'polypeptide(L)' 'MTAHPWADCSECAGSGWAGEDDCLSVFCWACNGSGLVEHSARSIVQATVSPRARVRHQAHVERLTALVSGSSVAVAA' A
#
# COMPACT_ATOMS: atom_id res chain seq x y z
N MET A 1 16.25 -1.39 15.51
CA MET A 1 14.82 -1.24 15.16
C MET A 1 14.68 -1.54 13.69
N THR A 2 14.32 -2.77 13.35
CA THR A 2 14.14 -3.23 11.97
C THR A 2 12.83 -2.60 11.47
N ALA A 3 12.93 -1.57 10.60
CA ALA A 3 11.77 -0.93 10.01
C ALA A 3 10.84 -2.02 9.44
N HIS A 4 9.57 -2.03 9.84
CA HIS A 4 8.56 -2.92 9.29
C HIS A 4 7.96 -2.21 8.07
N PRO A 5 8.41 -2.54 6.85
CA PRO A 5 8.06 -1.76 5.68
C PRO A 5 6.56 -1.86 5.42
N TRP A 6 5.91 -0.70 5.38
CA TRP A 6 4.49 -0.58 5.10
C TRP A 6 4.11 -1.28 3.78
N ALA A 7 3.04 -2.07 3.81
CA ALA A 7 2.43 -2.78 2.68
C ALA A 7 3.38 -3.67 1.84
N ASP A 8 4.48 -4.15 2.42
CA ASP A 8 5.47 -4.98 1.70
C ASP A 8 5.90 -6.24 2.48
N CYS A 9 5.06 -6.68 3.41
CA CYS A 9 5.29 -7.92 4.14
C CYS A 9 4.94 -9.12 3.27
N SER A 10 5.88 -10.06 3.11
CA SER A 10 5.67 -11.32 2.39
C SER A 10 4.62 -12.21 3.06
N GLU A 11 4.61 -12.22 4.40
CA GLU A 11 3.76 -13.14 5.18
C GLU A 11 2.28 -12.80 5.08
N CYS A 12 1.93 -11.51 5.15
CA CYS A 12 0.54 -11.05 5.06
C CYS A 12 0.20 -10.38 3.73
N ALA A 13 1.06 -10.50 2.73
CA ALA A 13 0.96 -9.79 1.44
C ALA A 13 0.74 -8.27 1.59
N GLY A 14 1.28 -7.69 2.66
CA GLY A 14 1.15 -6.28 3.00
C GLY A 14 -0.18 -5.88 3.66
N SER A 15 -1.07 -6.80 3.99
CA SER A 15 -2.37 -6.48 4.64
C SER A 15 -2.20 -5.97 6.07
N GLY A 16 -1.18 -6.45 6.79
CA GLY A 16 -0.98 -6.19 8.22
C GLY A 16 -1.78 -7.10 9.15
N TRP A 17 -2.76 -7.84 8.64
CA TRP A 17 -3.55 -8.79 9.42
C TRP A 17 -2.86 -10.14 9.55
N ALA A 18 -3.11 -10.83 10.66
CA ALA A 18 -2.84 -12.25 10.76
C ALA A 18 -3.73 -13.04 9.79
N GLY A 19 -3.29 -14.24 9.39
CA GLY A 19 -4.14 -15.16 8.63
C GLY A 19 -5.27 -15.71 9.49
N GLU A 20 -6.34 -16.20 8.86
CA GLU A 20 -7.51 -16.76 9.57
C GLU A 20 -7.15 -17.98 10.44
N ASP A 21 -6.06 -18.66 10.11
CA ASP A 21 -5.55 -19.82 10.85
C ASP A 21 -4.80 -19.47 12.15
N ASP A 22 -4.41 -18.20 12.35
CA ASP A 22 -3.73 -17.75 13.57
C ASP A 22 -4.73 -17.10 14.53
N CYS A 23 -5.38 -17.93 15.34
CA CYS A 23 -6.38 -17.48 16.31
C CYS A 23 -5.78 -16.75 17.54
N LEU A 24 -4.45 -16.69 17.67
CA LEU A 24 -3.78 -16.08 18.83
C LEU A 24 -3.32 -14.64 18.56
N SER A 25 -3.27 -14.22 17.30
CA SER A 25 -2.82 -12.89 16.93
C SER A 25 -3.78 -12.24 15.94
N VAL A 26 -4.08 -10.96 16.18
CA VAL A 26 -4.90 -10.16 15.25
C VAL A 26 -4.03 -9.58 14.12
N PHE A 27 -2.78 -9.25 14.44
CA PHE A 27 -1.85 -8.61 13.52
C PHE A 27 -0.80 -9.60 13.04
N CYS A 28 -0.36 -9.43 11.79
CA CYS A 28 0.69 -10.25 11.21
C CYS A 28 1.93 -10.23 12.11
N TRP A 29 2.39 -11.40 12.56
CA TRP A 29 3.56 -11.55 13.42
C TRP A 29 4.83 -10.93 12.83
N ALA A 30 4.97 -10.95 11.49
CA ALA A 30 6.19 -10.49 10.82
C ALA A 30 6.27 -8.98 10.64
N CYS A 31 5.14 -8.29 10.39
CA CYS A 31 5.13 -6.84 10.22
C CYS A 31 4.39 -6.08 11.33
N ASN A 32 3.86 -6.80 12.33
CA ASN A 32 3.13 -6.26 13.47
C ASN A 32 2.08 -5.20 13.08
N GLY A 33 1.24 -5.50 12.09
CA GLY A 33 0.19 -4.57 11.66
C GLY A 33 0.66 -3.39 10.81
N SER A 34 1.93 -3.33 10.41
CA SER A 34 2.45 -2.17 9.66
C SER A 34 1.76 -1.91 8.33
N GLY A 35 1.06 -2.89 7.73
CA GLY A 35 0.20 -2.66 6.55
C GLY A 35 -1.05 -1.81 6.81
N LEU A 36 -1.46 -1.68 8.07
CA LEU A 36 -2.66 -0.94 8.50
C LEU A 36 -2.37 0.53 8.81
N VAL A 37 -1.11 0.94 8.84
CA VAL A 37 -0.75 2.34 9.11
C VAL A 37 -1.25 3.20 7.95
N GLU A 38 -2.11 4.16 8.24
CA GLU A 38 -2.62 5.05 7.21
C GLU A 38 -1.59 6.12 6.84
N HIS A 39 -1.37 6.30 5.55
CA HIS A 39 -0.49 7.34 5.02
C HIS A 39 -1.28 8.24 4.07
N SER A 40 -1.17 9.55 4.29
CA SER A 40 -1.54 10.53 3.28
C SER A 40 -0.60 10.46 2.07
N ALA A 41 -1.04 10.96 0.91
CA ALA A 41 -0.20 11.07 -0.28
C ALA A 41 1.12 11.85 -0.01
N ARG A 42 1.09 12.85 0.88
CA ARG A 42 2.28 13.63 1.27
C ARG A 42 3.20 12.88 2.25
N SER A 43 2.71 11.90 3.00
CA SER A 43 3.56 11.11 3.91
C SER A 43 4.26 9.96 3.21
N ILE A 44 3.75 9.46 2.08
CA ILE A 44 4.41 8.40 1.29
C ILE A 44 5.79 8.86 0.77
N VAL A 45 5.96 10.15 0.51
CA VAL A 45 7.26 10.72 0.13
C VAL A 45 8.24 10.86 1.31
N GLN A 46 7.77 10.74 2.56
CA GLN A 46 8.59 10.80 3.77
C GLN A 46 8.87 9.38 4.31
N ALA A 47 9.95 8.77 3.80
CA ALA A 47 10.77 7.65 4.33
C ALA A 47 10.20 6.53 5.24
N THR A 48 8.88 6.30 5.27
CA THR A 48 8.22 5.26 6.11
C THR A 48 7.70 4.08 5.28
N VAL A 49 7.82 4.19 3.96
CA VAL A 49 7.26 3.23 2.99
C VAL A 49 8.39 2.53 2.23
N SER A 50 8.22 1.23 1.99
CA SER A 50 9.19 0.42 1.25
C SER A 50 9.41 0.94 -0.18
N PRO A 51 10.61 0.76 -0.76
CA PRO A 51 10.84 1.08 -2.18
C PRO A 51 9.85 0.38 -3.13
N ARG A 52 9.48 -0.87 -2.86
CA ARG A 52 8.56 -1.63 -3.71
C ARG A 52 7.12 -1.10 -3.62
N ALA A 53 6.67 -0.74 -2.42
CA ALA A 53 5.37 -0.10 -2.23
C ALA A 53 5.30 1.25 -2.96
N ARG A 54 6.39 2.03 -2.97
CA ARG A 54 6.48 3.28 -3.74
C ARG A 54 6.34 3.07 -5.25
N VAL A 55 7.00 2.06 -5.81
CA VAL A 55 6.89 1.71 -7.25
C VAL A 55 5.45 1.31 -7.61
N ARG A 56 4.80 0.48 -6.80
CA ARG A 56 3.40 0.08 -7.02
C ARG A 56 2.45 1.28 -6.99
N HIS A 57 2.64 2.18 -6.03
CA HIS A 57 1.84 3.41 -5.93
C HIS A 57 2.01 4.28 -7.18
N GLN A 58 3.25 4.52 -7.62
CA GLN A 58 3.52 5.31 -8.82
C GLN A 58 2.84 4.72 -10.06
N ALA A 59 2.99 3.41 -10.31
CA ALA A 59 2.35 2.75 -11.45
C ALA A 59 0.81 2.85 -11.40
N HIS A 60 0.22 2.78 -10.20
CA HIS A 60 -1.22 2.96 -10.04
C HIS A 60 -1.68 4.39 -10.36
N VAL A 61 -0.93 5.40 -9.90
CA VAL A 61 -1.20 6.81 -10.19
C VAL A 61 -1.07 7.10 -11.69
N GLU A 62 -0.03 6.59 -12.35
CA GLU A 62 0.17 6.74 -13.79
C GLU A 62 -1.01 6.15 -14.58
N ARG A 63 -1.45 4.94 -14.22
CA ARG A 63 -2.62 4.29 -14.84
C ARG A 63 -3.89 5.10 -14.65
N LEU A 64 -4.18 5.57 -13.43
CA LEU A 64 -5.38 6.38 -13.16
C LEU A 64 -5.33 7.72 -13.91
N THR A 65 -4.15 8.35 -13.96
CA THR A 65 -3.95 9.60 -14.69
C THR A 65 -4.25 9.42 -16.17
N ALA A 66 -3.78 8.32 -16.78
CA ALA A 66 -4.09 7.98 -18.16
C ALA A 66 -5.59 7.77 -18.40
N LEU A 67 -6.28 7.05 -17.50
CA LEU A 67 -7.73 6.81 -17.60
C LEU A 67 -8.56 8.09 -17.51
N VAL A 68 -8.20 8.99 -16.60
CA VAL A 68 -8.89 10.28 -16.44
C VAL A 68 -8.60 11.20 -17.63
N SER A 69 -7.34 11.24 -18.09
CA SER A 69 -6.94 12.05 -19.24
C SER A 69 -7.52 11.53 -20.56
N GLY A 70 -7.79 10.24 -20.67
CA GLY A 70 -8.50 9.63 -21.81
C GLY A 70 -10.02 9.79 -21.72
N SER A 71 -10.59 9.83 -20.51
CA SER A 71 -12.05 10.02 -20.30
C SER A 71 -12.52 11.46 -20.50
N SER A 72 -11.64 12.45 -20.41
CA SER A 72 -11.98 13.87 -20.63
C SER A 72 -12.46 14.17 -22.06
N VAL A 73 -12.27 13.24 -23.01
CA VAL A 73 -12.76 13.36 -24.40
C VAL A 73 -14.23 12.90 -24.53
N ALA A 74 -14.79 12.17 -23.56
CA ALA A 74 -16.14 11.59 -23.66
C ALA A 74 -17.25 12.42 -22.99
N VAL A 75 -16.92 13.47 -22.23
CA VAL A 75 -17.90 14.38 -21.58
C VAL A 75 -18.01 15.70 -22.37
N ALA A 76 -18.08 15.59 -23.69
CA ALA A 76 -18.37 16.69 -24.61
C ALA A 76 -19.08 16.12 -25.85
N ALA A 77 -20.28 15.57 -25.65
CA ALA A 77 -21.21 15.20 -26.72
C ALA A 77 -22.64 15.44 -26.24
#